data_AF-A0A7J7QXN4-F1
#
_entry.id   AF-A0A7J7QXN4-F1
#
_cell.length_a   1.000
_cell.length_b   1.000
_cell.length_c   1.000
_cell.angle_alpha   90.00
_cell.angle_beta   90.00
_cell.angle_gamma   90.00
#
_symmetry.space_group_name_H-M   'P 1'
#
loop_
_entity.id
_entity.type
_entity.pdbx_description
1 polymer ?
#
loop_
_entity_poly.entity_id
_entity_poly.type
_entity_poly.pdbx_seq_one_letter_code
_entity_poly.pdbx_strand_id
1 'polypeptide(L)'
;MKSAKRGCGLETERQPRGEADGRERGPNGLAILSLFVNVAGSSNPFLSRLLNRDTITRISYKNDAYFLQDLSLELLFPESFGFITYQGSLSTPPCSETVTWILIDRVLNITSLQMHSLRLLSQNPPSQIFQSLSGNGRPLQPLAHRALRGNRDPRHPERRCRGPNYRLHVDGAPHGR
;
A
#
# COMPACT_ATOMS: atom_id res chain seq x y z
N MET A 1 30.28 40.05 -38.67
CA MET A 1 29.49 40.19 -37.43
C MET A 1 29.34 38.81 -36.79
N LYS A 2 29.50 38.76 -35.46
CA LYS A 2 29.37 37.60 -34.54
C LYS A 2 28.02 36.89 -34.78
N SER A 3 27.80 35.59 -34.60
CA SER A 3 28.18 34.73 -33.48
C SER A 3 27.91 33.25 -33.80
N ALA A 4 28.69 32.34 -33.19
CA ALA A 4 28.49 30.89 -33.19
C ALA A 4 27.72 30.43 -31.94
N LYS A 5 26.90 29.37 -32.07
CA LYS A 5 26.53 28.36 -31.05
C LYS A 5 26.17 27.08 -31.85
N ARG A 6 26.88 25.93 -31.87
CA ARG A 6 27.30 24.98 -30.79
C ARG A 6 26.18 24.81 -29.76
N GLY A 7 25.56 23.67 -29.50
CA GLY A 7 25.80 22.26 -29.79
C GLY A 7 25.08 21.43 -28.70
N CYS A 8 25.08 20.11 -28.87
CA CYS A 8 24.65 19.05 -27.94
C CYS A 8 23.16 18.84 -27.68
N GLY A 9 22.69 17.67 -28.14
CA GLY A 9 21.46 17.06 -27.71
C GLY A 9 21.49 16.64 -26.25
N LEU A 10 20.29 16.41 -25.73
CA LEU A 10 19.99 15.57 -24.60
C LEU A 10 18.65 14.91 -24.94
N GLU A 11 18.74 13.71 -25.50
CA GLU A 11 17.66 12.74 -25.41
C GLU A 11 17.38 12.57 -23.91
N THR A 12 16.22 13.01 -23.48
CA THR A 12 15.70 12.59 -22.18
C THR A 12 15.15 11.21 -22.40
N GLU A 13 15.97 10.19 -22.12
CA GLU A 13 15.51 8.83 -21.87
C GLU A 13 14.36 8.91 -20.86
N ARG A 14 13.13 8.76 -21.36
CA ARG A 14 11.99 8.43 -20.51
C ARG A 14 12.21 7.00 -20.07
N GLN A 15 12.73 6.82 -18.86
CA GLN A 15 12.61 5.56 -18.14
C GLN A 15 11.13 5.16 -18.13
N PRO A 16 10.75 3.93 -18.52
CA PRO A 16 9.37 3.51 -18.50
C PRO A 16 8.93 3.40 -17.04
N ARG A 17 8.26 4.43 -16.52
CA ARG A 17 7.37 4.25 -15.37
C ARG A 17 6.27 3.32 -15.86
N GLY A 18 6.12 2.17 -15.21
CA GLY A 18 5.06 1.21 -15.50
C GLY A 18 3.74 1.94 -15.71
N GLU A 19 3.23 1.81 -16.92
CA GLU A 19 2.07 2.52 -17.43
C GLU A 19 0.82 1.94 -16.77
N ALA A 20 0.41 2.55 -15.64
CA ALA A 20 -0.99 2.52 -15.23
C ALA A 20 -1.76 3.46 -16.15
N ASP A 21 -2.02 2.95 -17.35
CA ASP A 21 -2.71 3.57 -18.47
C ASP A 21 -4.06 4.19 -18.06
N GLY A 22 -4.22 5.50 -18.30
CA GLY A 22 -5.45 6.29 -18.50
C GLY A 22 -6.55 6.30 -17.43
N ARG A 23 -6.84 5.16 -16.79
CA ARG A 23 -7.98 4.91 -15.89
C ARG A 23 -7.80 5.50 -14.50
N GLU A 24 -6.56 5.75 -14.07
CA GLU A 24 -6.28 6.36 -12.75
C GLU A 24 -6.74 7.82 -12.63
N ARG A 25 -7.12 8.48 -13.74
CA ARG A 25 -7.53 9.89 -13.77
C ARG A 25 -9.04 10.10 -13.62
N GLY A 26 -9.82 9.02 -13.70
CA GLY A 26 -11.28 9.08 -13.49
C GLY A 26 -11.66 8.93 -12.02
N PRO A 27 -12.82 9.48 -11.59
CA PRO A 27 -13.38 9.13 -10.29
C PRO A 27 -13.59 7.60 -10.22
N ASN A 28 -13.16 6.98 -9.12
CA ASN A 28 -13.14 5.52 -8.91
C ASN A 28 -12.23 4.71 -9.86
N GLY A 29 -11.12 5.30 -10.31
CA GLY A 29 -10.16 4.66 -11.22
C GLY A 29 -9.37 3.49 -10.64
N LEU A 30 -9.19 3.44 -9.30
CA LEU A 30 -8.39 2.41 -8.62
C LEU A 30 -9.12 1.83 -7.41
N ALA A 31 -8.95 0.52 -7.17
CA ALA A 31 -9.34 -0.12 -5.92
C ALA A 31 -8.09 -0.64 -5.19
N ILE A 32 -7.90 -0.23 -3.93
CA ILE A 32 -6.77 -0.68 -3.10
C ILE A 32 -7.30 -1.54 -1.94
N LEU A 33 -6.82 -2.78 -1.86
CA LEU A 33 -7.02 -3.64 -0.71
C LEU A 33 -5.91 -3.39 0.31
N SER A 34 -6.29 -3.10 1.55
CA SER A 34 -5.37 -2.85 2.65
C SER A 34 -5.51 -3.91 3.73
N LEU A 35 -4.38 -4.44 4.15
CA LEU A 35 -4.25 -5.48 5.17
C LEU A 35 -3.37 -4.95 6.31
N PHE A 36 -3.84 -5.12 7.53
CA PHE A 36 -3.03 -4.80 8.70
C PHE A 36 -2.10 -5.97 9.01
N VAL A 37 -0.92 -5.66 9.53
CA VAL A 37 0.08 -6.64 9.93
C VAL A 37 0.46 -6.40 11.39
N ASN A 38 0.52 -7.46 12.19
CA ASN A 38 0.95 -7.44 13.58
C ASN A 38 2.16 -8.35 13.80
N VAL A 39 3.06 -7.94 14.70
CA VAL A 39 4.23 -8.74 15.06
C VAL A 39 3.80 -9.86 16.02
N ALA A 40 4.11 -11.11 15.66
CA ALA A 40 3.78 -12.29 16.45
C ALA A 40 4.89 -13.35 16.38
N GLY A 41 4.72 -14.46 17.13
CA GLY A 41 5.68 -15.57 17.16
C GLY A 41 5.74 -16.40 15.87
N SER A 42 4.71 -16.36 15.04
CA SER A 42 4.65 -17.03 13.74
C SER A 42 4.21 -16.05 12.64
N SER A 43 4.54 -16.36 11.39
CA SER A 43 4.21 -15.53 10.24
C SER A 43 3.16 -16.20 9.36
N ASN A 44 2.36 -15.39 8.67
CA ASN A 44 1.45 -15.88 7.64
C ASN A 44 2.25 -16.61 6.53
N PRO A 45 1.75 -17.73 5.96
CA PRO A 45 2.44 -18.47 4.92
C PRO A 45 2.80 -17.65 3.67
N PHE A 46 1.94 -16.70 3.28
CA PHE A 46 2.22 -15.76 2.20
C PHE A 46 3.46 -14.90 2.52
N LEU A 47 3.47 -14.26 3.69
CA LEU A 47 4.58 -13.40 4.13
C LEU A 47 5.86 -14.20 4.34
N SER A 48 5.75 -15.46 4.76
CA SER A 48 6.89 -16.37 4.90
C SER A 48 7.57 -16.68 3.59
N ARG A 49 6.79 -16.85 2.50
CA ARG A 49 7.34 -17.03 1.16
C ARG A 49 7.87 -15.72 0.58
N LEU A 50 7.13 -14.63 0.73
CA LEU A 50 7.52 -13.32 0.22
C LEU A 50 8.79 -12.77 0.89
N LEU A 51 8.92 -12.95 2.21
CA LEU A 51 9.99 -12.39 3.03
C LEU A 51 10.99 -13.48 3.45
N ASN A 52 11.19 -14.49 2.61
CA ASN A 52 12.23 -15.49 2.85
C ASN A 52 13.63 -14.87 2.69
N ARG A 53 14.63 -15.57 3.21
CA ARG A 53 16.02 -15.10 3.22
C ARG A 53 16.55 -14.81 1.81
N ASP A 54 16.29 -15.69 0.85
CA ASP A 54 16.78 -15.56 -0.52
C ASP A 54 16.22 -14.31 -1.20
N THR A 55 14.94 -14.02 -0.97
CA THR A 55 14.28 -12.82 -1.53
C THR A 55 14.86 -11.57 -0.91
N ILE A 56 14.83 -11.45 0.43
CA ILE A 56 15.27 -10.25 1.15
C ILE A 56 16.71 -9.88 0.80
N THR A 57 17.62 -10.85 0.73
CA THR A 57 19.03 -10.57 0.44
C THR A 57 19.25 -10.05 -0.98
N ARG A 58 18.37 -10.41 -1.92
CA ARG A 58 18.46 -10.02 -3.34
C ARG A 58 17.73 -8.71 -3.68
N ILE A 59 16.94 -8.17 -2.75
CA ILE A 59 16.19 -6.90 -2.94
C ILE A 59 16.65 -5.79 -2.00
N SER A 60 17.92 -5.82 -1.59
CA SER A 60 18.43 -4.97 -0.52
C SER A 60 18.49 -3.48 -0.88
N TYR A 61 18.63 -3.15 -2.16
CA TYR A 61 18.81 -1.77 -2.64
C TYR A 61 17.73 -1.35 -3.64
N LYS A 62 17.66 -0.04 -3.87
CA LYS A 62 16.74 0.55 -4.84
C LYS A 62 16.94 -0.07 -6.23
N ASN A 63 15.82 -0.41 -6.88
CA ASN A 63 15.72 -1.01 -8.21
C ASN A 63 16.18 -2.47 -8.29
N ASP A 64 16.55 -3.11 -7.18
CA ASP A 64 16.71 -4.55 -7.15
C ASP A 64 15.35 -5.24 -7.39
N ALA A 65 15.39 -6.38 -8.06
CA ALA A 65 14.21 -7.19 -8.33
C ALA A 65 14.55 -8.67 -8.20
N TYR A 66 13.61 -9.44 -7.67
CA TYR A 66 13.74 -10.89 -7.55
C TYR A 66 12.46 -11.58 -8.01
N PHE A 67 12.61 -12.62 -8.82
CA PHE A 67 11.48 -13.40 -9.32
C PHE A 67 11.00 -14.37 -8.25
N LEU A 68 9.71 -14.27 -7.90
CA LEU A 68 9.04 -15.15 -6.94
C LEU A 68 8.17 -16.16 -7.66
N GLN A 69 8.21 -17.42 -7.21
CA GLN A 69 7.34 -18.49 -7.67
C GLN A 69 6.39 -18.91 -6.55
N ASP A 70 5.26 -19.51 -6.92
CA ASP A 70 4.30 -20.15 -6.01
C ASP A 70 3.71 -19.25 -4.90
N LEU A 71 3.48 -17.98 -5.22
CA LEU A 71 2.86 -17.03 -4.31
C LEU A 71 1.33 -16.96 -4.55
N SER A 72 0.56 -17.72 -3.75
CA SER A 72 -0.91 -17.67 -3.81
C SER A 72 -1.48 -16.52 -2.96
N LEU A 73 -2.22 -15.62 -3.61
CA LEU A 73 -2.93 -14.50 -2.95
C LEU A 73 -4.07 -14.97 -2.03
N GLU A 74 -4.58 -16.19 -2.21
CA GLU A 74 -5.62 -16.75 -1.35
C GLU A 74 -5.15 -16.87 0.11
N LEU A 75 -3.84 -17.00 0.33
CA LEU A 75 -3.26 -17.06 1.68
C LEU A 75 -3.34 -15.74 2.46
N LEU A 76 -3.69 -14.64 1.80
CA LEU A 76 -3.93 -13.35 2.45
C LEU A 76 -5.34 -13.27 3.05
N PHE A 77 -6.29 -14.09 2.57
CA PHE A 77 -7.70 -13.94 2.88
C PHE A 77 -8.35 -15.27 3.27
N PRO A 78 -9.04 -15.37 4.42
CA PRO A 78 -9.92 -16.51 4.68
C PRO A 78 -11.15 -16.45 3.76
N GLU A 79 -11.88 -17.56 3.64
CA GLU A 79 -13.13 -17.64 2.87
C GLU A 79 -14.16 -16.56 3.25
N SER A 80 -14.11 -16.07 4.50
CA SER A 80 -14.91 -14.91 4.91
C SER A 80 -14.15 -13.91 5.78
N PHE A 81 -14.21 -12.65 5.38
CA PHE A 81 -13.61 -11.51 6.08
C PHE A 81 -14.58 -10.33 6.12
N GLY A 82 -14.39 -9.47 7.11
CA GLY A 82 -15.06 -8.18 7.18
C GLY A 82 -14.19 -7.13 6.50
N PHE A 83 -14.82 -6.08 6.02
CA PHE A 83 -14.11 -4.94 5.49
C PHE A 83 -14.86 -3.63 5.72
N ILE A 84 -14.09 -2.56 5.71
CA ILE A 84 -14.56 -1.17 5.64
C ILE A 84 -14.09 -0.59 4.32
N THR A 85 -14.93 0.17 3.63
CA THR A 85 -14.59 0.83 2.37
C THR A 85 -14.97 2.30 2.36
N TYR A 86 -14.13 3.12 1.73
CA TYR A 86 -14.33 4.56 1.57
C TYR A 86 -13.61 5.11 0.34
N GLN A 87 -14.05 6.27 -0.14
CA GLN A 87 -13.37 7.00 -1.23
C GLN A 87 -12.21 7.83 -0.69
N GLY A 88 -11.03 7.71 -1.28
CA GLY A 88 -9.85 8.41 -0.86
C GLY A 88 -8.85 8.66 -1.97
N SER A 89 -7.61 8.94 -1.56
CA SER A 89 -6.50 9.22 -2.45
C SER A 89 -5.40 8.18 -2.37
N LEU A 90 -4.49 8.23 -3.33
CA LEU A 90 -3.18 7.58 -3.22
C LEU A 90 -2.45 8.06 -1.96
N SER A 91 -1.76 7.14 -1.27
CA SER A 91 -0.91 7.46 -0.12
C SER A 91 0.48 7.97 -0.53
N THR A 92 0.77 8.01 -1.82
CA THR A 92 2.00 8.50 -2.42
C THR A 92 1.68 9.63 -3.41
N PRO A 93 2.61 10.57 -3.67
CA PRO A 93 2.45 11.57 -4.71
C PRO A 93 2.10 10.91 -6.06
N PRO A 94 1.12 11.44 -6.83
CA PRO A 94 0.53 12.79 -6.73
C PRO A 94 -0.69 12.93 -5.80
N CYS A 95 -0.99 11.93 -4.95
CA CYS A 95 -2.11 11.98 -3.98
C CYS A 95 -3.50 12.14 -4.63
N SER A 96 -3.69 11.63 -5.86
CA SER A 96 -4.95 11.74 -6.59
C SER A 96 -6.12 11.05 -5.88
N GLU A 97 -7.29 11.71 -5.85
CA GLU A 97 -8.52 11.25 -5.21
C GLU A 97 -9.35 10.32 -6.10
N THR A 98 -8.73 9.23 -6.56
CA THR A 98 -9.35 8.28 -7.50
C THR A 98 -9.44 6.86 -6.93
N VAL A 99 -9.19 6.71 -5.62
CA VAL A 99 -9.03 5.41 -4.96
C VAL A 99 -10.26 5.04 -4.15
N THR A 100 -10.84 3.88 -4.44
CA THR A 100 -11.72 3.17 -3.50
C THR A 100 -10.87 2.29 -2.58
N TRP A 101 -10.76 2.67 -1.31
CA TRP A 101 -10.04 1.90 -0.30
C TRP A 101 -10.92 0.78 0.25
N ILE A 102 -10.36 -0.40 0.44
CA ILE A 102 -10.99 -1.56 1.07
C ILE A 102 -10.06 -2.06 2.18
N LEU A 103 -10.41 -1.74 3.42
CA LEU A 103 -9.66 -2.08 4.62
C LEU A 103 -10.23 -3.37 5.18
N ILE A 104 -9.43 -4.43 5.15
CA ILE A 104 -9.84 -5.74 5.61
C ILE A 104 -9.60 -5.86 7.11
N ASP A 105 -10.59 -6.39 7.83
CA ASP A 105 -10.57 -6.49 9.30
C ASP A 105 -9.72 -7.65 9.84
N ARG A 106 -8.96 -8.29 8.95
CA ARG A 106 -8.05 -9.39 9.28
C ARG A 106 -6.63 -8.87 9.38
N VAL A 107 -6.00 -9.18 10.50
CA VAL A 107 -4.61 -8.87 10.78
C VAL A 107 -3.75 -10.08 10.38
N LEU A 108 -2.75 -9.84 9.55
CA LEU A 108 -1.73 -10.83 9.22
C LEU A 108 -0.62 -10.81 10.26
N ASN A 109 -0.06 -11.97 10.57
CA ASN A 109 1.08 -12.06 11.47
C ASN A 109 2.39 -12.01 10.69
N ILE A 110 3.36 -11.26 11.20
CA ILE A 110 4.75 -11.23 10.73
C ILE A 110 5.66 -11.51 11.93
N THR A 111 6.78 -12.20 11.73
CA THR A 111 7.77 -12.36 12.81
C THR A 111 8.57 -11.09 13.03
N SER A 112 9.09 -10.90 14.26
CA SER A 112 10.01 -9.80 14.57
C SER A 112 11.24 -9.78 13.65
N LEU A 113 11.75 -10.96 13.27
CA LEU A 113 12.88 -11.09 12.35
C LEU A 113 12.55 -10.56 10.95
N GLN A 114 11.42 -10.98 10.37
CA GLN A 114 10.97 -10.50 9.07
C GLN A 114 10.69 -8.99 9.08
N MET A 115 10.08 -8.48 10.15
CA MET A 115 9.85 -7.04 10.31
C MET A 115 11.16 -6.26 10.39
N HIS A 116 12.18 -6.81 11.06
CA HIS A 116 13.51 -6.22 11.10
C HIS A 116 14.18 -6.25 9.72
N SER A 117 14.08 -7.35 8.98
CA SER A 117 14.59 -7.46 7.60
C SER A 117 14.02 -6.40 6.67
N LEU A 118 12.72 -6.08 6.76
CA LEU A 118 12.10 -5.01 5.98
C LEU A 118 12.72 -3.63 6.27
N ARG A 119 13.15 -3.39 7.51
CA ARG A 119 13.80 -2.14 7.92
C ARG A 119 15.26 -2.05 7.47
N LEU A 120 15.84 -3.15 7.00
CA LEU A 120 17.21 -3.18 6.46
C LEU A 120 17.26 -2.96 4.94
N LEU A 121 16.11 -2.83 4.28
CA LEU A 121 16.05 -2.46 2.87
C LEU A 121 16.45 -1.00 2.70
N SER A 122 17.14 -0.68 1.61
CA SER A 122 17.63 0.67 1.32
C SER A 122 16.75 1.42 0.31
N GLN A 123 16.51 2.71 0.57
CA GLN A 123 15.89 3.63 -0.39
C GLN A 123 16.85 4.01 -1.53
N ASN A 124 18.14 3.77 -1.33
CA ASN A 124 19.22 4.20 -2.20
C ASN A 124 19.82 3.02 -2.97
N PRO A 125 20.45 3.27 -4.13
CA PRO A 125 21.26 2.27 -4.81
C PRO A 125 22.57 1.99 -4.04
N PRO A 126 23.30 0.91 -4.38
CA PRO A 126 24.55 0.55 -3.69
C PRO A 126 25.66 1.60 -3.77
N SER A 127 25.62 2.49 -4.76
CA SER A 127 26.59 3.55 -4.97
C SER A 127 26.43 4.76 -4.04
N GLN A 128 25.38 4.79 -3.22
CA GLN A 128 25.05 5.89 -2.32
C GLN A 128 25.05 5.43 -0.86
N ILE A 129 25.08 6.41 0.06
CA ILE A 129 25.01 6.13 1.50
C ILE A 129 23.71 5.37 1.79
N PHE A 130 23.84 4.30 2.57
CA PHE A 130 22.69 3.50 2.99
C PHE A 130 21.66 4.38 3.71
N GLN A 131 20.43 4.36 3.20
CA GLN A 131 19.28 5.00 3.84
C GLN A 131 18.18 3.97 4.00
N SER A 132 17.82 3.66 5.24
CA SER A 132 16.75 2.70 5.57
C SER A 132 15.42 3.09 4.92
N LEU A 133 14.71 2.11 4.33
CA LEU A 133 13.33 2.22 3.82
C LEU A 133 12.28 2.18 4.94
N SER A 134 12.67 2.43 6.18
CA SER A 134 11.74 2.61 7.30
C SER A 134 10.99 3.95 7.23
N GLY A 135 9.79 4.01 7.80
CA GLY A 135 9.03 5.26 7.92
C GLY A 135 8.36 5.71 6.62
N ASN A 136 8.19 4.80 5.66
CA ASN A 136 7.53 5.00 4.37
C ASN A 136 5.99 5.10 4.44
N GLY A 137 5.45 5.53 5.58
CA GLY A 137 4.02 5.68 5.82
C GLY A 137 3.55 7.14 5.70
N ARG A 138 2.39 7.36 5.09
CA ARG A 138 1.72 8.67 5.07
C ARG A 138 1.04 8.93 6.42
N PRO A 139 1.14 10.15 6.99
CA PRO A 139 0.40 10.51 8.22
C PRO A 139 -1.12 10.38 8.05
N LEU A 140 -1.82 10.13 9.16
CA LEU A 140 -3.29 10.07 9.17
C LEU A 140 -3.89 11.37 8.63
N GLN A 141 -4.94 11.24 7.83
CA GLN A 141 -5.64 12.36 7.22
C GLN A 141 -7.06 12.44 7.80
N PRO A 142 -7.65 13.65 7.89
CA PRO A 142 -9.02 13.81 8.36
C PRO A 142 -10.02 13.00 7.54
N LEU A 143 -11.08 12.51 8.19
CA LEU A 143 -12.16 11.80 7.50
C LEU A 143 -12.99 12.74 6.61
N ALA A 144 -13.09 14.03 6.96
CA ALA A 144 -13.77 15.08 6.20
C ALA A 144 -15.19 14.68 5.75
N HIS A 145 -15.99 14.12 6.67
CA HIS A 145 -17.38 13.70 6.46
C HIS A 145 -17.60 12.61 5.40
N ARG A 146 -16.54 11.93 4.96
CA ARG A 146 -16.67 10.82 4.02
C ARG A 146 -17.46 9.68 4.66
N ALA A 147 -18.37 9.10 3.88
CA ALA A 147 -19.12 7.94 4.30
C ALA A 147 -18.21 6.70 4.32
N LEU A 148 -18.13 6.05 5.48
CA LEU A 148 -17.58 4.70 5.60
C LEU A 148 -18.70 3.69 5.31
N ARG A 149 -18.38 2.62 4.60
CA ARG A 149 -19.28 1.49 4.36
C ARG A 149 -18.59 0.20 4.80
N GLY A 150 -19.34 -0.85 5.08
CA GLY A 150 -18.76 -2.14 5.43
C GLY A 150 -19.76 -3.28 5.28
N ASN A 151 -19.27 -4.52 5.35
CA ASN A 151 -20.10 -5.72 5.24
C ASN A 151 -20.45 -6.36 6.61
N ARG A 152 -19.87 -5.85 7.70
CA ARG A 152 -20.15 -6.28 9.08
C ARG A 152 -20.71 -5.12 9.90
N ASP A 153 -21.65 -5.41 10.79
CA ASP A 153 -22.13 -4.46 11.79
C ASP A 153 -21.15 -4.45 12.98
N PRO A 154 -20.42 -3.36 13.25
CA PRO A 154 -19.52 -3.30 14.40
C PRO A 154 -20.26 -3.41 15.75
N ARG A 155 -21.58 -3.14 15.77
CA ARG A 155 -22.41 -3.29 16.97
C ARG A 155 -22.95 -4.72 17.13
N HIS A 156 -22.99 -5.50 16.06
CA HIS A 156 -23.48 -6.88 16.04
C HIS A 156 -22.60 -7.75 15.12
N PRO A 157 -21.43 -8.23 15.60
CA PRO A 157 -20.44 -8.92 14.77
C PRO A 157 -20.98 -10.15 14.02
N GLU A 158 -21.99 -10.81 14.60
CA GLU A 158 -22.65 -12.00 14.04
C GLU A 158 -23.61 -11.68 12.88
N ARG A 159 -24.01 -10.41 12.71
CA ARG A 159 -24.95 -10.00 11.67
C ARG A 159 -24.20 -9.49 10.44
N ARG A 160 -24.29 -10.25 9.34
CA ARG A 160 -23.87 -9.76 8.01
C ARG A 160 -24.89 -8.76 7.48
N CYS A 161 -24.44 -7.55 7.19
CA CYS A 161 -25.27 -6.54 6.55
C CYS A 161 -25.57 -6.99 5.12
N ARG A 162 -26.85 -7.16 4.77
CA ARG A 162 -27.29 -7.46 3.40
C ARG A 162 -27.82 -6.17 2.76
N GLY A 163 -27.38 -5.88 1.54
CA GLY A 163 -27.84 -4.74 0.74
C GLY A 163 -26.80 -3.63 0.54
N PRO A 164 -27.04 -2.68 -0.39
CA PRO A 164 -26.04 -1.72 -0.88
C PRO A 164 -25.75 -0.54 0.07
N ASN A 165 -26.50 -0.37 1.17
CA ASN A 165 -26.59 0.90 1.89
C ASN A 165 -26.11 0.87 3.35
N TYR A 166 -25.28 -0.10 3.76
CA TYR A 166 -24.76 -0.08 5.12
C TYR A 166 -23.67 1.00 5.28
N ARG A 167 -24.07 2.16 5.82
CA ARG A 167 -23.18 3.24 6.22
C ARG A 167 -22.76 3.03 7.68
N LEU A 168 -21.46 3.03 7.91
CA LEU A 168 -20.88 3.09 9.23
C LEU A 168 -20.92 4.54 9.71
N HIS A 169 -21.68 4.82 10.77
CA HIS A 169 -21.63 6.11 11.43
C HIS A 169 -20.41 6.13 12.34
N VAL A 170 -19.45 7.00 12.06
CA VAL A 170 -18.38 7.32 13.00
C VAL A 170 -18.81 8.60 13.67
N ASP A 171 -19.12 8.54 14.96
CA ASP A 171 -19.35 9.74 15.74
C ASP A 171 -18.11 10.63 15.59
N GLY A 172 -18.31 11.86 15.12
CA GLY A 172 -17.22 12.80 14.93
C GLY A 172 -16.44 12.93 16.25
N ALA A 173 -15.11 12.82 16.18
CA ALA A 173 -14.28 13.11 17.33
C ALA A 173 -14.70 14.47 17.92
N PRO A 174 -14.84 14.60 19.26
CA PRO A 174 -15.20 15.88 19.85
C PRO A 174 -14.14 16.89 19.44
N HIS A 175 -14.56 17.95 18.75
CA HIS A 175 -13.73 19.12 18.51
C HIS A 175 -13.35 19.70 19.88
N GLY A 176 -12.16 19.31 20.36
CA GLY A 176 -11.53 19.92 21.52
C GLY A 176 -11.14 21.35 21.16
N ARG A 177 -11.60 22.27 22.00
CA ARG A 177 -11.36 23.72 21.98
C ARG A 177 -9.90 24.07 22.14
#